data_AF-A0A8J7DHF3-F1
#
_entry.id   AF-A0A8J7DHF3-F1
#
_cell.length_a   1.000
_cell.length_b   1.000
_cell.length_c   1.000
_cell.angle_alpha   90.00
_cell.angle_beta   90.00
_cell.angle_gamma   90.00
#
_symmetry.space_group_name_H-M   'P 1'
#
loop_
_entity.id
_entity.type
_entity.pdbx_description
1 polymer ?
#
loop_
_entity_poly.entity_id
_entity_poly.type
_entity_poly.pdbx_seq_one_letter_code
_entity_poly.pdbx_strand_id
1 'polypeptide(L)'
;MNVNEVLQFVERLVVEKTGKHLNDVQKAVVEGTWQRQTYDDIAQKCHVTEGHVGDVGAELWQLLSETLGEDIKKYNFRSTLERINIESSQNPNICIGTNNYFNLSSQTINHPNKQNKASDTNSRSELAYHDLILTPKIVNFYARETELKNLSNWILNQNIRLISVLGLSGIGKTTLVKRFVDSNLDQFEVIIWKNLKFPKSLDLLVNNLLNTCQQKSKDTIDDKLKQLFDIFTDKKCLIILDDVQNIFTNSEFSGQYQHEYKNYQTFFSMITEIEHQSHIILISQEQCPEME
;
A
#
# COMPACT_ATOMS: atom_id res chain seq x y z
N MET A 1 -11.55 -6.59 -2.07
CA MET A 1 -12.85 -6.78 -1.42
C MET A 1 -13.84 -5.73 -1.95
N ASN A 2 -15.01 -6.14 -2.40
CA ASN A 2 -16.11 -5.23 -2.78
C ASN A 2 -17.01 -4.92 -1.56
N VAL A 3 -17.98 -4.01 -1.71
CA VAL A 3 -18.86 -3.55 -0.60
C VAL A 3 -19.65 -4.70 0.03
N ASN A 4 -20.13 -5.64 -0.78
CA ASN A 4 -20.90 -6.79 -0.27
C ASN A 4 -20.00 -7.78 0.47
N GLU A 5 -18.78 -8.00 -0.02
CA GLU A 5 -17.80 -8.88 0.63
C GLU A 5 -17.37 -8.32 2.00
N VAL A 6 -17.16 -7.01 2.13
CA VAL A 6 -16.83 -6.40 3.44
C VAL A 6 -17.99 -6.46 4.41
N LEU A 7 -19.22 -6.21 3.94
CA LEU A 7 -20.40 -6.36 4.76
C LEU A 7 -20.52 -7.77 5.31
N GLN A 8 -20.38 -8.79 4.46
CA GLN A 8 -20.44 -10.18 4.88
C GLN A 8 -19.29 -10.54 5.84
N PHE A 9 -18.10 -10.00 5.61
CA PHE A 9 -16.96 -10.21 6.49
C PHE A 9 -17.22 -9.63 7.89
N VAL A 10 -17.64 -8.37 7.97
CA VAL A 10 -17.96 -7.71 9.25
C VAL A 10 -19.15 -8.36 9.93
N GLU A 11 -20.20 -8.71 9.19
CA GLU A 11 -21.38 -9.43 9.68
C GLU A 11 -20.98 -10.71 10.43
N ARG A 12 -20.06 -11.50 9.87
CA ARG A 12 -19.55 -12.71 10.52
C ARG A 12 -18.83 -12.40 11.83
N LEU A 13 -17.94 -11.42 11.84
CA LEU A 13 -17.19 -11.04 13.05
C LEU A 13 -18.13 -10.58 14.17
N VAL A 14 -19.15 -9.77 13.82
CA VAL A 14 -20.13 -9.29 14.80
C VAL A 14 -21.00 -10.42 15.33
N VAL A 15 -21.46 -11.33 14.47
CA VAL A 15 -22.23 -12.51 14.89
C VAL A 15 -21.40 -13.43 15.79
N GLU A 16 -20.14 -13.69 15.44
CA GLU A 16 -19.25 -14.54 16.23
C GLU A 16 -18.98 -13.96 17.63
N LYS A 17 -18.79 -12.64 17.72
CA LYS A 17 -18.47 -11.98 18.99
C LYS A 17 -19.68 -11.64 19.85
N THR A 18 -20.83 -11.33 19.24
CA THR A 18 -22.01 -10.79 19.96
C THR A 18 -23.25 -11.67 19.87
N GLY A 19 -23.28 -12.67 18.98
CA GLY A 19 -24.44 -13.50 18.68
C GLY A 19 -25.57 -12.76 17.94
N LYS A 20 -25.37 -11.50 17.55
CA LYS A 20 -26.36 -10.66 16.88
C LYS A 20 -25.89 -10.28 15.48
N HIS A 21 -26.85 -10.16 14.56
CA HIS A 21 -26.63 -9.66 13.21
C HIS A 21 -26.47 -8.13 13.20
N LEU A 22 -25.82 -7.59 12.17
CA LEU A 22 -25.74 -6.15 11.99
C LEU A 22 -27.15 -5.59 11.75
N ASN A 23 -27.51 -4.56 12.50
CA ASN A 23 -28.73 -3.79 12.23
C ASN A 23 -28.53 -2.83 11.04
N ASP A 24 -29.61 -2.19 10.60
CA ASP A 24 -29.58 -1.36 9.39
C ASP A 24 -28.63 -0.16 9.50
N VAL A 25 -28.51 0.45 10.68
CA VAL A 25 -27.59 1.57 10.93
C VAL A 25 -26.15 1.08 10.93
N GLN A 26 -25.87 -0.08 11.55
CA GLN A 26 -24.53 -0.69 11.54
C GLN A 26 -24.09 -1.09 10.13
N LYS A 27 -25.00 -1.67 9.33
CA LYS A 27 -24.73 -1.97 7.91
C LYS A 27 -24.41 -0.71 7.13
N ALA A 28 -25.20 0.35 7.32
CA ALA A 28 -24.95 1.63 6.67
C ALA A 28 -23.63 2.27 7.10
N VAL A 29 -23.23 2.15 8.37
CA VAL A 29 -21.91 2.61 8.87
C VAL A 29 -20.78 1.86 8.17
N VAL A 30 -20.89 0.52 8.04
CA VAL A 30 -19.89 -0.32 7.37
C VAL A 30 -19.79 0.05 5.88
N GLU A 31 -20.93 0.07 5.18
CA GLU A 31 -20.99 0.44 3.75
C GLU A 31 -20.46 1.85 3.49
N GLY A 32 -20.99 2.82 4.23
CA GLY A 32 -20.67 4.23 4.05
C GLY A 32 -19.21 4.51 4.35
N THR A 33 -18.66 3.92 5.42
CA THR A 33 -17.24 4.06 5.75
C THR A 33 -16.35 3.41 4.68
N TRP A 34 -16.74 2.26 4.13
CA TRP A 34 -16.04 1.64 3.00
C TRP A 34 -16.04 2.52 1.74
N GLN A 35 -17.14 3.22 1.51
CA GLN A 35 -17.33 4.15 0.39
C GLN A 35 -16.78 5.56 0.68
N ARG A 36 -16.16 5.79 1.85
CA ARG A 36 -15.61 7.08 2.31
C ARG A 36 -16.66 8.19 2.49
N GLN A 37 -17.88 7.83 2.89
CA GLN A 37 -18.93 8.76 3.24
C GLN A 37 -18.70 9.38 4.63
N THR A 38 -19.16 10.61 4.82
CA THR A 38 -19.16 11.27 6.14
C THR A 38 -20.23 10.66 7.05
N TYR A 39 -20.16 10.93 8.36
CA TYR A 39 -21.23 10.45 9.25
C TYR A 39 -22.54 11.20 8.99
N ASP A 40 -22.48 12.45 8.52
CA ASP A 40 -23.63 13.20 8.04
C ASP A 40 -24.31 12.50 6.85
N ASP A 41 -23.54 12.09 5.83
CA ASP A 41 -24.08 11.40 4.66
C ASP A 41 -24.79 10.09 5.05
N ILE A 42 -24.18 9.33 5.96
CA ILE A 42 -24.73 8.06 6.46
C ILE A 42 -25.98 8.32 7.31
N ALA A 43 -25.96 9.35 8.15
CA ALA A 43 -27.08 9.75 8.99
C ALA A 43 -28.30 10.16 8.15
N GLN A 44 -28.09 10.91 7.08
CA GLN A 44 -29.13 11.27 6.12
C GLN A 44 -29.73 10.05 5.43
N LYS A 45 -28.90 9.08 5.01
CA LYS A 45 -29.35 7.83 4.37
C LYS A 45 -30.20 6.97 5.30
N CYS A 46 -29.92 6.99 6.60
CA CYS A 46 -30.61 6.19 7.61
C CYS A 46 -31.69 6.96 8.38
N HIS A 47 -31.90 8.25 8.09
CA HIS A 47 -32.81 9.14 8.83
C HIS A 47 -32.54 9.19 10.34
N VAL A 48 -31.26 9.19 10.73
CA VAL A 48 -30.80 9.31 12.13
C VAL A 48 -29.93 10.56 12.30
N THR A 49 -29.48 10.84 13.52
CA THR A 49 -28.56 11.96 13.77
C THR A 49 -27.12 11.55 13.50
N GLU A 50 -26.27 12.50 13.09
CA GLU A 50 -24.83 12.29 12.93
C GLU A 50 -24.20 11.71 14.20
N GLY A 51 -24.56 12.26 15.37
CA GLY A 51 -24.08 11.78 16.67
C GLY A 51 -24.40 10.30 16.90
N HIS A 52 -25.62 9.86 16.57
CA HIS A 52 -25.99 8.45 16.70
C HIS A 52 -25.17 7.53 15.77
N VAL A 53 -24.90 7.97 14.54
CA VAL A 53 -24.00 7.25 13.63
C VAL A 53 -22.57 7.20 14.18
N GLY A 54 -22.12 8.28 14.81
CA GLY A 54 -20.83 8.38 15.48
C GLY A 54 -20.68 7.35 16.61
N ASP A 55 -21.69 7.25 17.48
CA ASP A 55 -21.72 6.31 18.59
C ASP A 55 -21.73 4.86 18.08
N VAL A 56 -22.61 4.53 17.14
CA VAL A 56 -22.69 3.20 16.51
C VAL A 56 -21.36 2.84 15.83
N GLY A 57 -20.72 3.82 15.17
CA GLY A 57 -19.42 3.64 14.56
C GLY A 57 -18.34 3.35 15.59
N ALA A 58 -18.27 4.10 16.68
CA ALA A 58 -17.29 3.90 17.75
C ALA A 58 -17.37 2.48 18.35
N GLU A 59 -18.59 2.01 18.63
CA GLU A 59 -18.83 0.64 19.10
C GLU A 59 -18.36 -0.42 18.10
N LEU A 60 -18.68 -0.25 16.82
CA LEU A 60 -18.24 -1.17 15.75
C LEU A 60 -16.71 -1.21 15.62
N TRP A 61 -16.06 -0.06 15.67
CA TRP A 61 -14.61 0.04 15.56
C TRP A 61 -13.91 -0.63 16.74
N GLN A 62 -14.40 -0.44 17.95
CA GLN A 62 -13.89 -1.13 19.13
C GLN A 62 -14.05 -2.65 19.01
N LEU A 63 -15.25 -3.10 18.64
CA LEU A 63 -15.55 -4.53 18.49
C LEU A 63 -14.63 -5.20 17.46
N LEU A 64 -14.47 -4.57 16.30
CA LEU A 64 -13.60 -5.07 15.25
C LEU A 64 -12.14 -5.05 15.69
N SER A 65 -11.73 -4.02 16.44
CA SER A 65 -10.36 -3.94 16.95
C SER A 65 -10.02 -5.09 17.89
N GLU A 66 -10.94 -5.40 18.81
CA GLU A 66 -10.79 -6.53 19.73
C GLU A 66 -10.79 -7.88 19.01
N THR A 67 -11.62 -8.01 17.97
CA THR A 67 -11.78 -9.29 17.25
C THR A 67 -10.61 -9.57 16.31
N LEU A 68 -10.04 -8.52 15.70
CA LEU A 68 -8.94 -8.64 14.73
C LEU A 68 -7.56 -8.41 15.36
N GLY A 69 -7.50 -7.95 16.61
CA GLY A 69 -6.23 -7.68 17.30
C GLY A 69 -5.48 -6.46 16.77
N GLU A 70 -6.17 -5.54 16.09
CA GLU A 70 -5.60 -4.34 15.46
C GLU A 70 -6.46 -3.11 15.76
N ASP A 71 -5.85 -1.93 15.94
CA ASP A 71 -6.60 -0.68 16.18
C ASP A 71 -7.35 -0.23 14.92
N ILE A 72 -8.66 -0.50 14.88
CA ILE A 72 -9.57 -0.12 13.80
C ILE A 72 -10.32 1.15 14.20
N LYS A 73 -10.35 2.10 13.27
CA LYS A 73 -11.01 3.40 13.34
C LYS A 73 -11.64 3.72 11.99
N LYS A 74 -12.61 4.64 11.95
CA LYS A 74 -13.29 5.06 10.70
C LYS A 74 -12.31 5.32 9.54
N TYR A 75 -11.22 6.04 9.78
CA TYR A 75 -10.28 6.46 8.73
C TYR A 75 -9.37 5.33 8.21
N ASN A 76 -9.18 4.24 8.98
CA ASN A 76 -8.31 3.12 8.57
C ASN A 76 -9.08 1.82 8.27
N PHE A 77 -10.37 1.77 8.61
CA PHE A 77 -11.26 0.61 8.45
C PHE A 77 -11.08 -0.09 7.10
N ARG A 78 -11.20 0.67 6.00
CA ARG A 78 -11.07 0.13 4.65
C ARG A 78 -9.68 -0.46 4.38
N SER A 79 -8.63 0.30 4.68
CA SER A 79 -7.26 -0.14 4.43
C SER A 79 -6.87 -1.37 5.26
N THR A 80 -7.37 -1.46 6.50
CA THR A 80 -7.12 -2.61 7.39
C THR A 80 -7.76 -3.88 6.85
N LEU A 81 -9.02 -3.80 6.42
CA LEU A 81 -9.74 -4.95 5.89
C LEU A 81 -9.31 -5.35 4.47
N GLU A 82 -8.93 -4.40 3.63
CA GLU A 82 -8.29 -4.71 2.34
C GLU A 82 -6.99 -5.50 2.56
N ARG A 83 -6.20 -5.17 3.61
CA ARG A 83 -4.99 -5.94 4.00
C ARG A 83 -5.32 -7.34 4.50
N ILE A 84 -6.24 -7.50 5.46
CA ILE A 84 -6.61 -8.81 6.02
C ILE A 84 -7.14 -9.76 4.94
N ASN A 85 -7.88 -9.22 3.97
CA ASN A 85 -8.35 -9.98 2.82
C ASN A 85 -7.21 -10.44 1.88
N ILE A 86 -6.14 -9.66 1.76
CA ILE A 86 -4.98 -10.02 0.96
C ILE A 86 -4.18 -11.12 1.66
N GLU A 87 -3.96 -10.99 2.97
CA GLU A 87 -3.22 -11.98 3.79
C GLU A 87 -3.93 -13.35 3.82
N SER A 88 -5.26 -13.35 3.90
CA SER A 88 -6.07 -14.58 3.81
C SER A 88 -6.11 -15.20 2.41
N SER A 89 -5.85 -14.42 1.36
CA SER A 89 -5.80 -14.91 -0.03
C SER A 89 -4.42 -15.43 -0.46
N GLN A 90 -3.34 -15.06 0.24
CA GLN A 90 -1.97 -15.48 -0.06
C GLN A 90 -1.42 -16.57 0.88
N ASN A 91 -2.20 -17.02 1.86
CA ASN A 91 -1.89 -18.18 2.69
C ASN A 91 -3.16 -19.02 2.94
N PRO A 92 -3.21 -20.32 2.58
CA PRO A 92 -4.32 -21.19 2.98
C PRO A 92 -4.28 -21.57 4.48
N ASN A 93 -3.37 -21.00 5.28
CA ASN A 93 -3.12 -21.39 6.66
C ASN A 93 -3.26 -20.23 7.66
N ILE A 94 -4.37 -19.49 7.62
CA ILE A 94 -4.85 -18.87 8.86
C ILE A 94 -5.73 -19.90 9.54
N CYS A 95 -5.13 -20.65 10.47
CA CYS A 95 -5.86 -21.39 11.49
C CYS A 95 -6.55 -20.37 12.41
N ILE A 96 -7.77 -19.94 12.06
CA ILE A 96 -8.70 -19.42 13.07
C ILE A 96 -9.26 -20.65 13.76
N GLY A 97 -8.78 -20.91 14.98
CA GLY A 97 -9.30 -21.97 15.82
C GLY A 97 -10.75 -21.69 16.18
N THR A 98 -11.70 -22.26 15.44
CA THR A 98 -12.72 -23.20 15.94
C THR A 98 -13.73 -23.54 14.83
N ASN A 99 -13.74 -24.82 14.45
CA ASN A 99 -14.76 -25.59 13.74
C ASN A 99 -15.79 -24.83 12.88
N ASN A 100 -15.52 -24.72 11.57
CA ASN A 100 -16.34 -25.36 10.53
C ASN A 100 -15.67 -25.19 9.15
N TYR A 101 -15.43 -26.32 8.48
CA TYR A 101 -14.91 -26.38 7.12
C TYR A 101 -15.91 -25.78 6.14
N PHE A 102 -15.50 -24.78 5.36
CA PHE A 102 -16.18 -24.44 4.11
C PHE A 102 -15.18 -24.32 2.96
N ASN A 103 -15.28 -25.32 2.09
CA ASN A 103 -14.61 -25.43 0.82
C ASN A 103 -15.33 -24.49 -0.17
N LEU A 104 -14.69 -23.40 -0.60
CA LEU A 104 -15.20 -22.60 -1.73
C LEU A 104 -14.39 -22.95 -2.97
N SER A 105 -14.66 -24.14 -3.51
CA SER A 105 -14.30 -24.50 -4.86
C SER A 105 -14.94 -23.48 -5.82
N SER A 106 -14.13 -22.65 -6.47
CA SER A 106 -14.51 -22.04 -7.73
C SER A 106 -14.67 -23.17 -8.74
N GLN A 107 -15.93 -23.44 -9.09
CA GLN A 107 -16.29 -24.45 -10.08
C GLN A 107 -15.64 -24.07 -11.42
N THR A 108 -14.69 -24.92 -11.80
CA THR A 108 -14.25 -25.13 -13.16
C THR A 108 -15.46 -25.55 -13.99
N ILE A 109 -15.88 -24.70 -14.93
CA ILE A 109 -16.64 -25.17 -16.09
C ILE A 109 -15.61 -25.55 -17.16
N ASN A 110 -15.20 -26.81 -17.14
CA ASN A 110 -14.57 -27.46 -18.28
C ASN A 110 -15.66 -28.11 -19.14
N HIS A 111 -15.63 -27.86 -20.45
CA HIS A 111 -15.87 -28.89 -21.47
C HIS A 111 -15.40 -28.43 -22.86
N PRO A 112 -15.11 -29.35 -23.82
CA PRO A 112 -13.72 -29.66 -24.18
C PRO A 112 -13.37 -29.51 -25.67
N ASN A 113 -12.06 -29.58 -25.93
CA ASN A 113 -11.37 -30.08 -27.13
C ASN A 113 -11.63 -29.45 -28.52
N LYS A 114 -10.56 -28.86 -29.09
CA LYS A 114 -10.02 -29.29 -30.39
C LYS A 114 -8.55 -28.89 -30.56
N GLN A 115 -7.73 -29.89 -30.92
CA GLN A 115 -6.34 -29.78 -31.32
C GLN A 115 -6.18 -28.99 -32.64
N ASN A 116 -5.14 -28.17 -32.79
CA ASN A 116 -4.03 -28.41 -33.74
C ASN A 116 -3.07 -27.20 -33.92
N LYS A 117 -1.78 -27.55 -33.89
CA LYS A 117 -0.62 -27.07 -34.71
C LYS A 117 -0.03 -25.66 -34.50
N ALA A 118 1.15 -25.69 -33.88
CA ALA A 118 2.44 -25.11 -34.26
C ALA A 118 2.51 -23.93 -35.25
N SER A 119 3.12 -22.82 -34.82
CA SER A 119 4.44 -22.34 -35.31
C SER A 119 4.75 -20.94 -34.76
N ASP A 120 5.95 -20.79 -34.18
CA ASP A 120 6.84 -19.62 -34.11
C ASP A 120 6.25 -18.20 -34.16
N THR A 121 6.56 -17.39 -33.14
CA THR A 121 7.60 -16.34 -33.24
C THR A 121 7.79 -15.58 -31.93
N ASN A 122 9.06 -15.31 -31.63
CA ASN A 122 9.53 -14.45 -30.55
C ASN A 122 8.96 -13.03 -30.62
N SER A 123 8.31 -12.60 -29.54
CA SER A 123 8.60 -11.29 -28.94
C SER A 123 8.40 -11.44 -27.43
N ARG A 124 9.50 -11.59 -26.69
CA ARG A 124 9.47 -11.43 -25.24
C ARG A 124 9.23 -9.94 -24.99
N SER A 125 7.96 -9.55 -24.91
CA SER A 125 7.60 -8.28 -24.31
C SER A 125 8.09 -8.34 -22.87
N GLU A 126 9.15 -7.60 -22.55
CA GLU A 126 9.51 -7.30 -21.16
C GLU A 126 8.27 -6.69 -20.50
N LEU A 127 7.61 -7.49 -19.66
CA LEU A 127 6.41 -7.07 -18.97
C LEU A 127 6.82 -6.04 -17.93
N ALA A 128 6.59 -4.76 -18.22
CA ALA A 128 6.65 -3.70 -17.23
C ALA A 128 5.74 -4.09 -16.05
N TYR A 129 6.28 -4.07 -14.84
CA TYR A 129 5.61 -4.52 -13.63
C TYR A 129 5.35 -3.35 -12.69
N HIS A 130 4.07 -3.09 -12.42
CA HIS A 130 3.64 -1.96 -11.60
C HIS A 130 2.87 -2.46 -10.37
N ASP A 131 3.49 -2.48 -9.19
CA ASP A 131 2.81 -2.69 -7.91
C ASP A 131 2.28 -1.34 -7.38
N LEU A 132 1.13 -0.95 -7.95
CA LEU A 132 0.41 0.28 -7.60
C LEU A 132 -0.89 0.00 -6.84
N ILE A 133 -1.07 -1.21 -6.31
CA ILE A 133 -2.33 -1.69 -5.71
C ILE A 133 -2.77 -0.79 -4.53
N LEU A 134 -1.81 -0.24 -3.80
CA LEU A 134 -2.04 0.62 -2.63
C LEU A 134 -2.01 2.12 -2.95
N THR A 135 -1.92 2.50 -4.23
CA THR A 135 -1.85 3.92 -4.59
C THR A 135 -3.21 4.61 -4.46
N PRO A 136 -3.25 5.85 -3.93
CA PRO A 136 -4.49 6.58 -3.84
C PRO A 136 -4.99 6.97 -5.23
N LYS A 137 -6.32 6.91 -5.43
CA LYS A 137 -6.95 7.44 -6.63
C LYS A 137 -6.90 8.97 -6.60
N ILE A 138 -6.33 9.57 -7.64
CA ILE A 138 -6.38 11.01 -7.85
C ILE A 138 -7.76 11.34 -8.43
N VAL A 139 -8.57 12.07 -7.66
CA VAL A 139 -9.87 12.58 -8.13
C VAL A 139 -9.72 13.94 -8.81
N ASN A 140 -8.77 14.75 -8.32
CA ASN A 140 -8.57 16.13 -8.70
C ASN A 140 -7.08 16.51 -8.59
N PHE A 141 -6.54 17.28 -9.55
CA PHE A 141 -5.17 17.80 -9.54
C PHE A 141 -5.15 19.22 -10.10
N TYR A 142 -4.70 20.20 -9.31
CA TYR A 142 -4.75 21.61 -9.65
C TYR A 142 -3.49 22.33 -9.19
N ALA A 143 -2.98 23.27 -10.00
CA ALA A 143 -1.99 24.28 -9.62
C ALA A 143 -0.68 23.72 -9.02
N ARG A 144 -0.20 22.61 -9.57
CA ARG A 144 1.05 21.91 -9.15
C ARG A 144 1.94 21.56 -10.35
N GLU A 145 1.74 22.23 -11.48
CA GLU A 145 2.37 21.95 -12.76
C GLU A 145 3.88 22.23 -12.70
N THR A 146 4.29 23.26 -11.97
CA THR A 146 5.71 23.61 -11.77
C THR A 146 6.44 22.53 -10.97
N GLU A 147 5.88 22.09 -9.85
CA GLU A 147 6.46 21.03 -9.03
C GLU A 147 6.51 19.70 -9.78
N LEU A 148 5.46 19.38 -10.55
CA LEU A 148 5.42 18.18 -11.38
C LEU A 148 6.49 18.22 -12.48
N LYS A 149 6.68 19.38 -13.12
CA LYS A 149 7.72 19.59 -14.12
C LYS A 149 9.12 19.46 -13.52
N ASN A 150 9.35 20.01 -12.33
CA ASN A 150 10.64 19.90 -11.63
C ASN A 150 10.95 18.45 -11.28
N LEU A 151 9.98 17.73 -10.69
CA LEU A 151 10.13 16.31 -10.37
C LEU A 151 10.44 15.49 -11.61
N SER A 152 9.75 15.75 -12.73
CA SER A 152 10.00 15.07 -14.00
C SER A 152 11.39 15.36 -14.54
N ASN A 153 11.85 16.61 -14.48
CA ASN A 153 13.17 17.00 -14.94
C ASN A 153 14.30 16.37 -14.10
N TRP A 154 14.13 16.35 -12.78
CA TRP A 154 15.10 15.72 -11.86
C TRP A 154 15.27 14.22 -12.14
N ILE A 155 14.17 13.50 -12.34
CA ILE A 155 14.21 12.05 -12.55
C ILE A 155 14.62 11.70 -13.98
N LEU A 156 13.97 12.29 -14.99
CA LEU A 156 14.09 11.83 -16.38
C LEU A 156 15.26 12.46 -17.12
N ASN A 157 15.64 13.70 -16.78
CA ASN A 157 16.68 14.44 -17.50
C ASN A 157 17.99 14.52 -16.72
N GLN A 158 17.92 14.75 -15.41
CA GLN A 158 19.11 14.90 -14.55
C GLN A 158 19.52 13.59 -13.87
N ASN A 159 18.71 12.53 -13.99
CA ASN A 159 18.98 11.21 -13.45
C ASN A 159 19.26 11.20 -11.94
N ILE A 160 18.56 12.05 -11.18
CA ILE A 160 18.71 12.13 -9.73
C ILE A 160 18.09 10.89 -9.08
N ARG A 161 18.93 10.04 -8.47
CA ARG A 161 18.55 8.72 -7.93
C ARG A 161 17.70 8.77 -6.66
N LEU A 162 17.87 9.80 -5.83
CA LEU A 162 17.11 9.96 -4.59
C LEU A 162 16.51 11.37 -4.53
N ILE A 163 15.18 11.44 -4.42
CA ILE A 163 14.44 12.71 -4.36
C ILE A 163 13.47 12.65 -3.19
N SER A 164 13.40 13.73 -2.41
CA SER A 164 12.33 13.94 -1.43
C SER A 164 11.31 14.95 -1.93
N VAL A 165 10.04 14.62 -1.74
CA VAL A 165 8.90 15.53 -1.83
C VAL A 165 8.46 15.87 -0.42
N LEU A 166 8.73 17.11 -0.01
CA LEU A 166 8.52 17.60 1.35
C LEU A 166 7.32 18.55 1.47
N GLY A 167 6.82 18.71 2.69
CA GLY A 167 5.74 19.65 3.00
C GLY A 167 4.79 19.14 4.07
N LEU A 168 3.87 20.01 4.50
CA LEU A 168 2.91 19.71 5.56
C LEU A 168 1.96 18.56 5.21
N SER A 169 1.33 17.97 6.21
CA SER A 169 0.25 16.99 6.00
C SER A 169 -0.90 17.59 5.19
N GLY A 170 -1.54 16.80 4.33
CA GLY A 170 -2.68 17.22 3.51
C GLY A 170 -2.35 18.17 2.34
N ILE A 171 -1.12 18.65 2.20
CA ILE A 171 -0.75 19.64 1.16
C ILE A 171 -0.74 19.10 -0.29
N GLY A 172 -0.91 17.77 -0.45
CA GLY A 172 -1.01 17.10 -1.74
C GLY A 172 0.27 16.42 -2.25
N LYS A 173 1.27 16.15 -1.40
CA LYS A 173 2.53 15.48 -1.79
C LYS A 173 2.31 14.14 -2.48
N THR A 174 1.51 13.27 -1.85
CA THR A 174 1.13 11.97 -2.39
C THR A 174 0.43 12.11 -3.74
N THR A 175 -0.46 13.10 -3.89
CA THR A 175 -1.15 13.39 -5.15
C THR A 175 -0.17 13.82 -6.24
N LEU A 176 0.81 14.66 -5.92
CA LEU A 176 1.86 15.10 -6.85
C LEU A 176 2.69 13.92 -7.39
N VAL A 177 3.22 13.09 -6.49
CA VAL A 177 4.03 11.93 -6.90
C VAL A 177 3.19 10.91 -7.66
N LYS A 178 1.95 10.68 -7.23
CA LYS A 178 1.05 9.79 -7.98
C LYS A 178 0.75 10.32 -9.39
N ARG A 179 0.60 11.64 -9.56
CA ARG A 179 0.39 12.25 -10.88
C ARG A 179 1.62 12.09 -11.78
N PHE A 180 2.82 12.20 -11.20
CA PHE A 180 4.07 11.89 -11.88
C PHE A 180 4.10 10.43 -12.35
N VAL A 181 3.84 9.48 -11.46
CA VAL A 181 3.81 8.04 -11.80
C VAL A 181 2.81 7.77 -12.93
N ASP A 182 1.58 8.27 -12.83
CA ASP A 182 0.53 8.04 -13.83
C ASP A 182 0.89 8.56 -15.23
N SER A 183 1.73 9.60 -15.30
CA SER A 183 2.12 10.23 -16.56
C SER A 183 3.40 9.62 -17.15
N ASN A 184 4.07 8.71 -16.44
CA ASN A 184 5.39 8.19 -16.80
C ASN A 184 5.53 6.68 -16.55
N LEU A 185 4.43 5.92 -16.59
CA LEU A 185 4.46 4.47 -16.37
C LEU A 185 5.41 3.75 -17.32
N ASP A 186 5.44 4.17 -18.58
CA ASP A 186 6.26 3.64 -19.66
C ASP A 186 7.76 3.93 -19.53
N GLN A 187 8.14 4.84 -18.61
CA GLN A 187 9.54 5.25 -18.41
C GLN A 187 10.31 4.33 -17.46
N PHE A 188 9.63 3.37 -16.83
CA PHE A 188 10.19 2.46 -15.83
C PHE A 188 9.71 1.03 -16.07
N GLU A 189 10.63 0.08 -15.96
CA GLU A 189 10.33 -1.35 -16.08
C GLU A 189 9.64 -1.89 -14.82
N VAL A 190 9.97 -1.30 -13.67
CA VAL A 190 9.41 -1.69 -12.37
C VAL A 190 8.98 -0.44 -11.62
N ILE A 191 7.75 -0.39 -11.15
CA ILE A 191 7.28 0.68 -10.25
C ILE A 191 6.69 0.05 -9.00
N ILE A 192 7.20 0.45 -7.84
CA ILE A 192 6.75 -0.06 -6.55
C ILE A 192 6.41 1.10 -5.63
N TRP A 193 5.19 1.11 -5.10
CA TRP A 193 4.78 2.07 -4.09
C TRP A 193 4.63 1.38 -2.73
N LYS A 194 5.40 1.80 -1.72
CA LYS A 194 5.26 1.35 -0.33
C LYS A 194 4.98 2.54 0.58
N ASN A 195 4.16 2.32 1.61
CA ASN A 195 3.82 3.34 2.60
C ASN A 195 4.43 2.92 3.95
N LEU A 196 5.06 3.87 4.64
CA LEU A 196 5.77 3.70 5.91
C LEU A 196 4.98 4.27 7.10
N LYS A 197 3.65 4.42 7.00
CA LYS A 197 2.80 4.82 8.14
C LYS A 197 2.93 3.90 9.34
N PHE A 198 3.19 2.62 9.08
CA PHE A 198 3.58 1.63 10.09
C PHE A 198 4.85 0.94 9.60
N PRO A 199 6.02 1.59 9.79
CA PRO A 199 7.25 1.14 9.16
C PRO A 199 7.61 -0.26 9.63
N LYS A 200 8.17 -1.04 8.71
CA LYS A 200 8.76 -2.35 9.01
C LYS A 200 10.27 -2.21 9.03
N SER A 201 10.97 -3.21 9.56
CA SER A 201 12.42 -3.27 9.46
C SER A 201 12.88 -3.17 7.99
N LEU A 202 14.07 -2.64 7.76
CA LEU A 202 14.65 -2.58 6.42
C LEU A 202 14.68 -3.96 5.76
N ASP A 203 15.00 -5.02 6.51
CA ASP A 203 15.03 -6.39 5.98
C ASP A 203 13.67 -6.79 5.38
N LEU A 204 12.57 -6.50 6.07
CA LEU A 204 11.24 -6.77 5.56
C LEU A 204 10.91 -5.90 4.35
N LEU A 205 11.31 -4.63 4.33
CA LEU A 205 11.13 -3.76 3.16
C LEU A 205 11.88 -4.34 1.95
N VAL A 206 13.17 -4.64 2.08
CA VAL A 206 14.00 -5.20 1.01
C VAL A 206 13.47 -6.54 0.53
N ASN A 207 13.08 -7.44 1.45
CA ASN A 207 12.41 -8.70 1.09
C ASN A 207 11.16 -8.44 0.24
N ASN A 208 10.33 -7.48 0.63
CA ASN A 208 9.12 -7.14 -0.11
C ASN A 208 9.44 -6.57 -1.50
N LEU A 209 10.46 -5.72 -1.62
CA LEU A 209 10.91 -5.21 -2.92
C LEU A 209 11.41 -6.35 -3.83
N LEU A 210 12.26 -7.25 -3.31
CA LEU A 210 12.76 -8.42 -4.05
C LEU A 210 11.62 -9.35 -4.49
N ASN A 211 10.70 -9.67 -3.59
CA ASN A 211 9.52 -10.49 -3.91
C ASN A 211 8.65 -9.84 -4.99
N THR A 212 8.49 -8.51 -4.94
CA THR A 212 7.76 -7.73 -5.94
C THR A 212 8.46 -7.80 -7.31
N CYS A 213 9.80 -7.81 -7.32
CA CYS A 213 10.62 -8.06 -8.50
C CYS A 213 10.69 -9.55 -8.90
N GLN A 214 9.90 -10.43 -8.28
CA GLN A 214 9.87 -11.88 -8.49
C GLN A 214 11.21 -12.58 -8.24
N GLN A 215 12.04 -12.01 -7.36
CA GLN A 215 13.31 -12.59 -6.95
C GLN A 215 13.15 -13.32 -5.61
N LYS A 216 13.74 -14.50 -5.51
CA LYS A 216 13.83 -15.20 -4.23
C LYS A 216 14.85 -14.49 -3.35
N SER A 217 14.40 -14.07 -2.18
CA SER A 217 15.28 -13.45 -1.19
C SER A 217 16.34 -14.45 -0.69
N LYS A 218 17.56 -13.96 -0.44
CA LYS A 218 18.65 -14.72 0.22
C LYS A 218 18.51 -14.59 1.74
N ASP A 219 19.38 -15.25 2.50
CA ASP A 219 19.22 -15.33 3.96
C ASP A 219 19.61 -14.04 4.69
N THR A 220 20.72 -13.40 4.30
CA THR A 220 21.26 -12.23 5.01
C THR A 220 20.81 -10.90 4.40
N ILE A 221 20.74 -9.84 5.20
CA ILE A 221 20.39 -8.49 4.71
C ILE A 221 21.39 -7.97 3.68
N ASP A 222 22.69 -8.23 3.86
CA ASP A 222 23.73 -7.77 2.93
C ASP A 222 23.58 -8.44 1.56
N ASP A 223 23.29 -9.74 1.55
CA ASP A 223 23.03 -10.50 0.33
C ASP A 223 21.75 -10.05 -0.38
N LYS A 224 20.74 -9.64 0.37
CA LYS A 224 19.49 -9.08 -0.16
C LYS A 224 19.69 -7.70 -0.76
N LEU A 225 20.45 -6.83 -0.08
CA LEU A 225 20.81 -5.51 -0.58
C LEU A 225 21.61 -5.63 -1.87
N LYS A 226 22.62 -6.52 -1.92
CA LYS A 226 23.38 -6.78 -3.14
C LYS A 226 22.48 -7.18 -4.30
N GLN A 227 21.57 -8.13 -4.09
CA GLN A 227 20.60 -8.52 -5.12
C GLN A 227 19.70 -7.38 -5.55
N LEU A 228 19.26 -6.53 -4.62
CA LEU A 228 18.41 -5.39 -4.95
C LEU A 228 19.17 -4.38 -5.83
N PHE A 229 20.45 -4.14 -5.56
CA PHE A 229 21.29 -3.27 -6.39
C PHE A 229 21.64 -3.89 -7.75
N ASP A 230 21.82 -5.22 -7.82
CA ASP A 230 21.93 -5.93 -9.11
C ASP A 230 20.67 -5.65 -9.96
N ILE A 231 19.47 -5.73 -9.36
CA ILE A 231 18.21 -5.38 -10.03
C ILE A 231 18.15 -3.89 -10.42
N PHE A 232 18.56 -2.98 -9.52
CA PHE A 232 18.54 -1.54 -9.82
C PHE A 232 19.50 -1.13 -10.93
N THR A 233 20.54 -1.93 -11.15
CA THR A 233 21.49 -1.80 -12.26
C THR A 233 20.92 -2.37 -13.54
N ASP A 234 20.32 -3.56 -13.48
CA ASP A 234 19.80 -4.26 -14.66
C ASP A 234 18.49 -3.65 -15.18
N LYS A 235 17.65 -3.15 -14.28
CA LYS A 235 16.32 -2.62 -14.59
C LYS A 235 16.14 -1.20 -14.08
N LYS A 236 15.49 -0.38 -14.90
CA LYS A 236 15.08 0.97 -14.50
C LYS A 236 13.85 0.92 -13.60
N CYS A 237 14.07 0.93 -12.29
CA CYS A 237 13.02 0.87 -11.28
C CYS A 237 12.67 2.26 -10.75
N LEU A 238 11.40 2.48 -10.39
CA LEU A 238 10.94 3.62 -9.59
C LEU A 238 10.33 3.11 -8.28
N ILE A 239 10.97 3.43 -7.16
CA ILE A 239 10.48 3.08 -5.83
C ILE A 239 9.93 4.33 -5.15
N ILE A 240 8.69 4.28 -4.70
CA ILE A 240 8.07 5.36 -3.92
C ILE A 240 7.91 4.88 -2.49
N LEU A 241 8.52 5.60 -1.55
CA LEU A 241 8.32 5.41 -0.12
C LEU A 241 7.52 6.60 0.41
N ASP A 242 6.26 6.36 0.76
CA ASP A 242 5.38 7.37 1.34
C ASP A 242 5.43 7.33 2.87
N ASP A 243 5.11 8.45 3.52
CA ASP A 243 5.08 8.58 4.98
C ASP A 243 6.43 8.29 5.67
N VAL A 244 7.54 8.68 5.04
CA VAL A 244 8.91 8.40 5.53
C VAL A 244 9.17 9.00 6.91
N GLN A 245 8.54 10.12 7.27
CA GLN A 245 8.72 10.76 8.58
C GLN A 245 8.48 9.81 9.77
N ASN A 246 7.72 8.72 9.59
CA ASN A 246 7.45 7.78 10.68
C ASN A 246 8.64 6.90 11.07
N ILE A 247 9.75 6.92 10.29
CA ILE A 247 11.01 6.27 10.70
C ILE A 247 11.94 7.23 11.46
N PHE A 248 11.56 8.50 11.60
CA PHE A 248 12.33 9.51 12.34
C PHE A 248 11.88 9.64 13.80
N THR A 249 12.77 10.10 14.67
CA THR A 249 12.48 10.37 16.07
C THR A 249 11.54 11.57 16.17
N ASN A 250 10.41 11.35 16.86
CA ASN A 250 9.52 12.45 17.19
C ASN A 250 10.24 13.43 18.14
N SER A 251 10.00 14.72 18.00
CA SER A 251 10.43 15.79 18.93
C SER A 251 11.94 16.06 19.06
N GLU A 252 12.77 15.56 18.14
CA GLU A 252 14.19 15.92 18.01
C GLU A 252 14.45 16.82 16.78
N PHE A 253 15.73 17.09 16.47
CA PHE A 253 16.10 17.76 15.21
C PHE A 253 15.64 16.93 14.02
N SER A 254 15.18 17.60 12.94
CA SER A 254 14.63 16.95 11.75
C SER A 254 15.58 15.90 11.16
N GLY A 255 15.03 14.74 10.79
CA GLY A 255 15.76 13.70 10.04
C GLY A 255 16.59 12.73 10.91
N GLN A 256 16.51 12.79 12.24
CA GLN A 256 17.14 11.76 13.08
C GLN A 256 16.32 10.47 13.04
N TYR A 257 16.94 9.34 12.70
CA TYR A 257 16.27 8.04 12.63
C TYR A 257 16.00 7.45 14.01
N GLN A 258 14.83 6.85 14.21
CA GLN A 258 14.58 6.01 15.39
C GLN A 258 15.57 4.85 15.44
N HIS A 259 15.90 4.39 16.64
CA HIS A 259 16.92 3.36 16.86
C HIS A 259 16.73 2.11 15.99
N GLU A 260 15.50 1.63 15.88
CA GLU A 260 15.10 0.45 15.11
C GLU A 260 15.14 0.63 13.58
N TYR A 261 15.15 1.87 13.09
CA TYR A 261 15.18 2.21 11.66
C TYR A 261 16.48 2.86 11.20
N LYS A 262 17.53 2.88 12.04
CA LYS A 262 18.84 3.45 11.67
C LYS A 262 19.46 2.85 10.42
N ASN A 263 19.14 1.60 10.10
CA ASN A 263 19.64 0.95 8.89
C ASN A 263 19.05 1.55 7.59
N TYR A 264 17.91 2.27 7.65
CA TYR A 264 17.38 3.00 6.49
C TYR A 264 18.33 4.10 6.01
N GLN A 265 19.03 4.77 6.92
CA GLN A 265 20.08 5.73 6.57
C GLN A 265 21.13 5.09 5.67
N THR A 266 21.69 3.95 6.09
CA THR A 266 22.66 3.22 5.28
C THR A 266 22.10 2.84 3.92
N PHE A 267 20.86 2.38 3.86
CA PHE A 267 20.20 2.06 2.59
C PHE A 267 20.10 3.30 1.68
N PHE A 268 19.65 4.44 2.19
CA PHE A 268 19.54 5.66 1.38
C PHE A 268 20.90 6.22 0.95
N SER A 269 21.93 6.13 1.78
CA SER A 269 23.31 6.45 1.37
C SER A 269 23.78 5.56 0.23
N MET A 270 23.49 4.25 0.28
CA MET A 270 23.85 3.35 -0.82
C MET A 270 23.17 3.74 -2.14
N ILE A 271 21.94 4.27 -2.11
CA ILE A 271 21.21 4.73 -3.31
C ILE A 271 21.87 5.95 -3.95
N THR A 272 22.48 6.82 -3.15
CA THR A 272 23.17 8.01 -3.68
C THR A 272 24.59 7.69 -4.15
N GLU A 273 25.28 6.77 -3.47
CA GLU A 273 26.70 6.46 -3.70
C GLU A 273 26.94 5.38 -4.76
N ILE A 274 26.05 4.39 -4.87
CA ILE A 274 26.22 3.25 -5.80
C ILE A 274 25.65 3.62 -7.17
N GLU A 275 26.41 3.31 -8.22
CA GLU A 275 25.99 3.53 -9.60
C GLU A 275 24.84 2.58 -9.97
N HIS A 276 23.69 3.13 -10.33
CA HIS A 276 22.53 2.40 -10.86
C HIS A 276 21.62 3.32 -11.68
N GLN A 277 20.65 2.73 -12.40
CA GLN A 277 19.71 3.46 -13.25
C GLN A 277 18.31 3.66 -12.62
N SER A 278 18.09 3.11 -11.43
CA SER A 278 16.82 3.25 -10.71
C SER A 278 16.70 4.54 -9.90
N HIS A 279 15.47 4.90 -9.55
CA HIS A 279 15.12 6.12 -8.83
C HIS A 279 14.25 5.81 -7.62
N ILE A 280 14.46 6.56 -6.54
CA ILE A 280 13.66 6.48 -5.32
C ILE A 280 13.10 7.87 -5.00
N ILE A 281 11.78 7.91 -4.79
CA ILE A 281 11.06 9.08 -4.30
C ILE A 281 10.65 8.83 -2.86
N LEU A 282 11.09 9.71 -1.97
CA LEU A 282 10.68 9.77 -0.58
C LEU A 282 9.59 10.83 -0.43
N ILE A 283 8.45 10.50 0.16
CA ILE A 283 7.43 11.48 0.52
C ILE A 283 7.44 11.62 2.03
N SER A 284 7.71 12.85 2.50
CA SER A 284 7.93 13.09 3.91
C SER A 284 7.46 14.47 4.35
N GLN A 285 7.32 14.66 5.67
CA GLN A 285 7.19 15.99 6.27
C GLN A 285 8.57 16.59 6.61
N GLU A 286 9.59 15.74 6.73
CA GLU A 286 10.94 16.10 7.15
C GLU A 286 11.97 15.59 6.14
N GLN A 287 13.06 16.35 5.97
CA GLN A 287 14.14 16.02 5.06
C GLN A 287 15.03 14.89 5.63
N CYS A 288 15.39 13.94 4.77
CA CYS A 288 16.40 12.93 5.09
C CYS A 288 17.80 13.56 5.18
N PRO A 289 18.65 13.16 6.15
CA PRO A 289 20.03 13.64 6.25
C PRO A 289 20.89 13.37 5.01
N GLU A 290 20.57 12.34 4.22
CA GLU A 290 21.32 11.92 3.03
C GLU A 290 21.09 12.84 1.82
N MET A 291 20.28 13.88 1.99
CA MET A 291 19.95 14.85 0.97
C MET A 291 20.62 16.18 1.26
N GLU A 292 21.82 16.36 0.71
CA GLU A 292 22.53 17.66 0.65
C GLU A 292 22.24 18.40 -0.66
#